data_AF-A0A0G2EXT9-F1
#
_entry.id   AF-A0A0G2EXT9-F1
#
_cell.length_a   1.000
_cell.length_b   1.000
_cell.length_c   1.000
_cell.angle_alpha   90.00
_cell.angle_beta   90.00
_cell.angle_gamma   90.00
#
_symmetry.space_group_name_H-M   'P 1'
#
loop_
_entity.id
_entity.type
_entity.pdbx_description
1 polymer ?
#
loop_
_entity_poly.entity_id
_entity_poly.type
_entity_poly.pdbx_seq_one_letter_code
_entity_poly.pdbx_strand_id
1 'polypeptide(L)'
;MQRALNSRLLAAASRPVAQRTCAPARRFYSTDIEPKPSTSSSDKPGVQAGDASVVSKEGPSEAMAKHNPDYNVTVDYRTSTFSPIPRRVMDGSEPGQAVPAAVLSGAPVDLQARTVRIYKPTKPATQSGDWHSHHWQMDWDPLSKGHRWENPLIGWQSSADFMQGERMFFKSKEDAIAFAEKQGYEYFVQEPNERRIVPKAYANNFMHSPKKLKIVRTK
;
A
#
# COMPACT_ATOMS: atom_id res chain seq x y z
N MET A 1 -54.24 -11.66 1.74
CA MET A 1 -53.61 -12.23 2.96
C MET A 1 -52.97 -11.10 3.75
N GLN A 2 -53.58 -10.73 4.87
CA GLN A 2 -53.12 -9.67 5.78
C GLN A 2 -51.83 -10.10 6.48
N ARG A 3 -50.76 -9.29 6.43
CA ARG A 3 -49.56 -9.48 7.24
C ARG A 3 -49.64 -8.55 8.46
N ALA A 4 -49.80 -9.16 9.64
CA ALA A 4 -49.86 -8.46 10.91
C ALA A 4 -48.48 -7.90 11.32
N LEU A 5 -48.48 -6.64 11.74
CA LEU A 5 -47.37 -5.93 12.38
C LEU A 5 -47.33 -6.31 13.87
N ASN A 6 -46.46 -7.24 14.24
CA ASN A 6 -46.14 -7.50 15.65
C ASN A 6 -44.83 -6.79 16.00
N SER A 7 -44.93 -5.68 16.72
CA SER A 7 -43.82 -4.95 17.32
C SER A 7 -43.29 -5.74 18.54
N ARG A 8 -42.16 -6.44 18.38
CA ARG A 8 -41.40 -6.98 19.51
C ARG A 8 -40.55 -5.87 20.13
N LEU A 9 -41.04 -5.30 21.24
CA LEU A 9 -40.22 -4.51 22.15
C LEU A 9 -39.23 -5.45 22.86
N LEU A 10 -37.95 -5.35 22.52
CA LEU A 10 -36.87 -6.01 23.24
C LEU A 10 -36.50 -5.17 24.47
N ALA A 11 -36.49 -5.80 25.64
CA ALA A 11 -36.13 -5.22 26.92
C ALA A 11 -34.68 -4.72 26.92
N ALA A 12 -34.46 -3.54 27.51
CA ALA A 12 -33.15 -2.95 27.71
C ALA A 12 -32.35 -3.77 28.74
N ALA A 13 -31.39 -4.57 28.26
CA ALA A 13 -30.42 -5.23 29.13
C ALA A 13 -29.40 -4.20 29.64
N SER A 14 -29.35 -4.02 30.96
CA SER A 14 -28.35 -3.23 31.68
C SER A 14 -26.95 -3.77 31.43
N ARG A 15 -26.05 -2.92 30.94
CA ARG A 15 -24.62 -3.24 30.73
C ARG A 15 -23.91 -3.37 32.08
N PRO A 16 -23.07 -4.40 32.32
CA PRO A 16 -22.23 -4.44 33.51
C PRO A 16 -21.09 -3.42 33.36
N VAL A 17 -21.01 -2.47 34.29
CA VAL A 17 -19.89 -1.53 34.44
C VAL A 17 -18.76 -2.25 35.16
N ALA A 18 -17.66 -2.54 34.46
CA ALA A 18 -16.44 -3.00 35.08
C ALA A 18 -15.72 -1.80 35.72
N GLN A 19 -15.69 -1.73 37.06
CA GLN A 19 -14.82 -0.79 37.77
C GLN A 19 -13.37 -1.23 37.59
N ARG A 20 -12.57 -0.42 36.87
CA ARG A 20 -11.11 -0.57 36.85
C ARG A 20 -10.55 -0.17 38.20
N THR A 21 -10.04 -1.13 38.97
CA THR A 21 -9.20 -0.88 40.13
C THR A 21 -7.82 -0.44 39.65
N CYS A 22 -7.46 0.82 39.88
CA CYS A 22 -6.08 1.29 39.69
C CYS A 22 -5.24 0.79 40.88
N ALA A 23 -4.32 -0.14 40.64
CA ALA A 23 -3.30 -0.50 41.62
C ALA A 23 -2.31 0.68 41.79
N PRO A 24 -1.89 1.03 43.02
CA PRO A 24 -0.89 2.08 43.23
C PRO A 24 0.48 1.60 42.72
N ALA A 25 1.11 2.42 41.88
CA ALA A 25 2.49 2.21 41.43
C ALA A 25 3.45 2.36 42.62
N ARG A 26 3.87 1.24 43.23
CA ARG A 26 4.99 1.22 44.16
C ARG A 26 6.29 1.37 43.36
N ARG A 27 7.05 2.45 43.59
CA ARG A 27 8.43 2.57 43.15
C ARG A 27 9.31 1.74 44.09
N PHE A 28 9.89 0.66 43.58
CA PHE A 28 10.99 -0.01 44.27
C PHE A 28 12.24 0.88 44.10
N TYR A 29 12.80 1.36 45.21
CA TYR A 29 14.13 1.97 45.20
C TYR A 29 15.14 0.84 44.98
N SER A 30 15.82 0.88 43.84
CA SER A 30 16.95 0.00 43.53
C SER A 30 18.05 0.24 44.55
N THR A 31 18.49 -0.82 45.23
CA THR A 31 19.75 -0.82 45.98
C THR A 31 20.91 -0.72 44.99
N ASP A 32 21.81 0.23 45.22
CA ASP A 32 23.03 0.43 44.42
C ASP A 32 23.96 -0.79 44.57
N ILE A 33 23.78 -1.78 43.68
CA ILE A 33 24.75 -2.84 43.44
C ILE A 33 25.08 -2.74 41.96
N GLU A 34 26.22 -2.12 41.64
CA GLU A 34 26.72 -2.05 40.28
C GLU A 34 27.05 -3.47 39.75
N PRO A 35 26.42 -3.95 38.67
CA PRO A 35 26.88 -5.16 38.01
C PRO A 35 28.15 -4.86 37.22
N LYS A 36 29.25 -5.56 37.52
CA LYS A 36 30.48 -5.54 36.72
C LYS A 36 30.14 -5.85 35.24
N PRO A 37 30.58 -5.05 34.26
CA PRO A 37 30.41 -5.39 32.85
C PRO A 37 31.30 -6.59 32.50
N SER A 38 30.69 -7.68 32.02
CA SER A 38 31.39 -8.90 31.58
C SER A 38 31.91 -8.81 30.14
N THR A 39 32.17 -7.61 29.63
CA THR A 39 32.62 -7.39 28.25
C THR A 39 33.80 -6.43 28.26
N SER A 40 34.95 -6.93 27.85
CA SER A 40 36.16 -6.11 27.63
C SER A 40 36.12 -5.52 26.22
N SER A 41 36.88 -4.44 25.97
CA SER A 41 36.98 -3.81 24.64
C SER A 41 37.54 -4.73 23.53
N SER A 42 37.99 -5.94 23.90
CA SER A 42 38.40 -7.01 23.00
C SER A 42 37.25 -7.88 22.49
N ASP A 43 36.07 -7.89 23.15
CA ASP A 43 34.87 -8.59 22.65
C ASP A 43 34.06 -7.67 21.73
N LYS A 44 34.66 -7.27 20.61
CA LYS A 44 33.91 -6.64 19.52
C LYS A 44 33.26 -7.74 18.69
N PRO A 45 31.93 -7.75 18.46
CA PRO A 45 31.38 -8.51 17.35
C PRO A 45 32.07 -8.02 16.07
N GLY A 46 32.71 -8.91 15.33
CA GLY A 46 33.55 -8.61 14.17
C GLY A 46 32.83 -8.02 12.96
N VAL A 47 31.63 -7.48 13.14
CA VAL A 47 30.90 -6.78 12.08
C VAL A 47 31.26 -5.30 12.19
N GLN A 48 32.10 -4.84 11.26
CA GLN A 48 32.37 -3.42 11.13
C GLN A 48 31.04 -2.70 10.84
N ALA A 49 30.73 -1.67 11.63
CA ALA A 49 29.60 -0.78 11.41
C ALA A 49 29.85 0.16 10.20
N GLY A 50 30.11 -0.44 9.03
CA GLY A 50 30.35 0.22 7.75
C GLY A 50 29.37 -0.21 6.65
N ASP A 51 28.69 -1.36 6.79
CA ASP A 51 27.86 -1.92 5.71
C ASP A 51 26.34 -1.76 5.95
N ALA A 52 25.93 -0.65 6.56
CA ALA A 52 24.51 -0.26 6.64
C ALA A 52 24.09 0.73 5.55
N SER A 53 24.74 0.67 4.38
CA SER A 53 24.29 1.38 3.18
C SER A 53 24.06 0.41 2.04
N VAL A 54 22.95 -0.34 2.08
CA VAL A 54 22.32 -0.87 0.85
C VAL A 54 21.57 0.27 0.15
N VAL A 55 22.24 1.41 -0.02
CA VAL A 55 21.96 2.30 -1.12
C VAL A 55 23.11 2.04 -2.06
N SER A 56 22.93 1.04 -2.92
CA SER A 56 23.88 0.70 -3.96
C SER A 56 24.22 1.99 -4.73
N LYS A 57 25.44 2.49 -4.56
CA LYS A 57 25.98 3.59 -5.37
C LYS A 57 26.41 3.00 -6.71
N GLU A 58 25.43 2.61 -7.51
CA GLU A 58 25.65 1.99 -8.81
C GLU A 58 26.05 3.06 -9.81
N GLY A 59 27.01 2.74 -10.68
CA GLY A 59 27.39 3.64 -11.77
C GLY A 59 26.25 3.80 -12.79
N PRO A 60 26.17 4.91 -13.55
CA PRO A 60 25.13 5.11 -14.57
C PRO A 60 25.03 3.96 -15.59
N SER A 61 26.15 3.32 -15.94
CA SER A 61 26.19 2.17 -16.85
C SER A 61 25.58 0.90 -16.24
N GLU A 62 25.77 0.66 -14.95
CA GLU A 62 25.19 -0.49 -14.23
C GLU A 62 23.69 -0.31 -14.03
N ALA A 63 23.25 0.93 -13.76
CA ALA A 63 21.83 1.28 -13.71
C ALA A 63 21.15 1.06 -15.08
N MET A 64 21.80 1.46 -16.19
CA MET A 64 21.26 1.22 -17.53
C MET A 64 21.14 -0.26 -17.89
N ALA A 65 22.09 -1.11 -17.45
CA ALA A 65 22.03 -2.55 -17.71
C ALA A 65 20.82 -3.22 -17.04
N LYS A 66 20.38 -2.73 -15.87
CA LYS A 66 19.20 -3.23 -15.15
C LYS A 66 17.86 -2.86 -15.79
N HIS A 67 17.83 -1.86 -16.66
CA HIS A 67 16.59 -1.40 -17.31
C HIS A 67 16.25 -2.17 -18.59
N ASN A 68 17.20 -2.93 -19.14
CA ASN A 68 16.97 -3.73 -20.33
C ASN A 68 16.17 -4.99 -19.99
N PRO A 69 15.21 -5.39 -20.83
CA PRO A 69 14.49 -6.65 -20.65
C PRO A 69 15.43 -7.84 -20.79
N ASP A 70 15.22 -8.88 -20.00
CA ASP A 70 16.00 -10.10 -20.09
C ASP A 70 15.40 -11.04 -21.15
N TYR A 71 16.03 -11.06 -22.32
CA TYR A 71 15.60 -11.88 -23.46
C TYR A 71 15.95 -13.37 -23.31
N ASN A 72 16.82 -13.74 -22.36
CA ASN A 72 17.23 -15.13 -22.15
C ASN A 72 16.32 -15.87 -21.16
N VAL A 73 15.24 -15.24 -20.70
CA VAL A 73 14.28 -15.81 -19.75
C VAL A 73 13.57 -17.03 -20.34
N THR A 74 13.42 -18.07 -19.52
CA THR A 74 12.59 -19.21 -19.88
C THR A 74 11.13 -18.77 -19.97
N VAL A 75 10.57 -18.81 -21.18
CA VAL A 75 9.19 -18.39 -21.42
C VAL A 75 8.25 -19.53 -21.02
N ASP A 76 7.35 -19.27 -20.06
CA ASP A 76 6.32 -20.22 -19.69
C ASP A 76 5.31 -20.43 -20.84
N TYR A 77 4.68 -21.60 -20.89
CA TYR A 77 3.62 -21.88 -21.88
C TYR A 77 2.36 -21.03 -21.71
N ARG A 78 2.24 -20.29 -20.59
CA ARG A 78 1.12 -19.39 -20.28
C ARG A 78 1.39 -17.93 -20.63
N THR A 79 2.53 -17.66 -21.28
CA THR A 79 2.96 -16.32 -21.62
C THR A 79 2.09 -15.74 -22.74
N SER A 80 1.52 -14.56 -22.53
CA SER A 80 0.69 -13.88 -23.51
C SER A 80 1.55 -13.20 -24.58
N THR A 81 1.02 -13.04 -25.79
CA THR A 81 1.75 -12.33 -26.87
C THR A 81 1.80 -10.81 -26.66
N PHE A 82 1.01 -10.30 -25.71
CA PHE A 82 0.80 -8.86 -25.51
C PHE A 82 1.55 -8.29 -24.31
N SER A 83 2.02 -9.15 -23.40
CA SER A 83 2.75 -8.77 -22.21
C SER A 83 4.16 -8.28 -22.52
N PRO A 84 4.67 -7.32 -21.73
CA PRO A 84 6.08 -6.94 -21.79
C PRO A 84 6.97 -8.08 -21.26
N ILE A 85 8.23 -8.09 -21.70
CA ILE A 85 9.25 -9.02 -21.21
C ILE A 85 9.77 -8.53 -19.85
N PRO A 86 9.93 -9.42 -18.85
CA PRO A 86 10.40 -9.02 -17.52
C PRO A 86 11.85 -8.56 -17.54
N ARG A 87 12.16 -7.61 -16.66
CA ARG A 87 13.54 -7.17 -16.39
C ARG A 87 14.26 -8.08 -15.41
N ARG A 88 13.52 -8.63 -14.46
CA ARG A 88 14.02 -9.55 -13.44
C ARG A 88 12.98 -10.63 -13.21
N VAL A 89 13.40 -11.88 -13.27
CA VAL A 89 12.57 -13.03 -12.92
C VAL A 89 13.05 -13.59 -11.58
N MET A 90 12.10 -13.89 -10.70
CA MET A 90 12.38 -14.50 -9.41
C MET A 90 12.53 -16.01 -9.55
N ASP A 91 13.77 -16.50 -9.52
CA ASP A 91 14.09 -17.92 -9.72
C ASP A 91 14.19 -18.74 -8.41
N GLY A 92 14.01 -18.09 -7.25
CA GLY A 92 14.12 -18.76 -5.95
C GLY A 92 15.53 -18.87 -5.37
N SER A 93 16.55 -18.47 -6.14
CA SER A 93 17.95 -18.44 -5.71
C SER A 93 18.33 -17.18 -4.92
N GLU A 94 17.47 -16.16 -4.90
CA GLU A 94 17.76 -14.91 -4.19
C GLU A 94 17.76 -15.13 -2.66
N PRO A 95 18.78 -14.61 -1.93
CA PRO A 95 18.84 -14.73 -0.48
C PRO A 95 17.80 -13.79 0.17
N GLY A 96 16.58 -14.30 0.33
CA GLY A 96 15.48 -13.61 1.01
C GLY A 96 15.12 -14.27 2.34
N GLN A 97 14.59 -13.48 3.29
CA GLN A 97 14.09 -13.98 4.56
C GLN A 97 12.79 -14.80 4.40
N ALA A 98 12.09 -14.63 3.27
CA ALA A 98 10.86 -15.33 2.91
C ALA A 98 11.01 -16.04 1.57
N VAL A 99 10.40 -17.23 1.45
CA VAL A 99 10.36 -17.99 0.19
C VAL A 99 9.58 -17.18 -0.86
N PRO A 100 10.14 -16.95 -2.07
CA PRO A 100 9.45 -16.21 -3.11
C PRO A 100 8.20 -16.98 -3.53
N ALA A 101 7.04 -16.34 -3.34
CA ALA A 101 5.76 -16.92 -3.76
C ALA A 101 5.63 -16.95 -5.27
N ALA A 102 6.39 -16.11 -5.98
CA ALA A 102 6.44 -16.06 -7.44
C ALA A 102 6.60 -17.46 -8.06
N VAL A 103 7.61 -18.21 -7.59
CA VAL A 103 7.95 -19.56 -8.07
C VAL A 103 6.83 -20.58 -7.82
N LEU A 104 6.07 -20.41 -6.73
CA LEU A 104 5.05 -21.38 -6.29
C LEU A 104 3.63 -21.03 -6.76
N SER A 105 3.37 -19.76 -7.08
CA SER A 105 2.03 -19.25 -7.37
C SER A 105 1.40 -19.85 -8.63
N GLY A 106 2.22 -20.32 -9.57
CA GLY A 106 1.78 -20.76 -10.90
C GLY A 106 1.29 -19.62 -11.80
N ALA A 107 1.48 -18.37 -11.38
CA ALA A 107 1.21 -17.20 -12.20
C ALA A 107 2.23 -17.14 -13.36
N PRO A 108 1.81 -16.67 -14.56
CA PRO A 108 2.72 -16.55 -15.68
C PRO A 108 3.83 -15.52 -15.38
N VAL A 109 5.04 -15.82 -15.84
CA VAL A 109 6.24 -14.97 -15.67
C VAL A 109 6.03 -13.53 -16.17
N ASP A 110 5.14 -13.33 -17.15
CA ASP A 110 4.69 -12.02 -17.65
C ASP A 110 4.25 -11.02 -16.58
N LEU A 111 3.69 -11.50 -15.46
CA LEU A 111 3.23 -10.60 -14.41
C LEU A 111 4.38 -9.89 -13.70
N GLN A 112 5.55 -10.52 -13.65
CA GLN A 112 6.77 -9.93 -13.07
C GLN A 112 7.30 -8.79 -13.93
N ALA A 113 6.95 -8.78 -15.23
CA ALA A 113 7.29 -7.71 -16.14
C ALA A 113 6.44 -6.45 -15.97
N ARG A 114 5.30 -6.56 -15.28
CA ARG A 114 4.35 -5.46 -15.16
C ARG A 114 4.63 -4.65 -13.91
N THR A 115 4.47 -3.34 -14.07
CA THR A 115 4.49 -2.43 -12.93
C THR A 115 3.14 -2.41 -12.24
N VAL A 116 3.18 -2.45 -10.92
CA VAL A 116 2.03 -2.40 -10.03
C VAL A 116 1.99 -1.04 -9.33
N ARG A 117 0.80 -0.45 -9.25
CA ARG A 117 0.57 0.79 -8.51
C ARG A 117 -0.03 0.49 -7.15
N ILE A 118 0.69 0.87 -6.10
CA ILE A 118 0.19 0.81 -4.71
C ILE A 118 -0.22 2.21 -4.29
N TYR A 119 -1.51 2.42 -4.01
CA TYR A 119 -2.05 3.75 -3.72
C TYR A 119 -3.27 3.67 -2.81
N LYS A 120 -3.64 4.79 -2.18
CA LYS A 120 -4.98 4.93 -1.58
C LYS A 120 -5.91 5.62 -2.59
N PRO A 121 -7.11 5.09 -2.85
CA PRO A 121 -8.06 5.74 -3.74
C PRO A 121 -8.36 7.17 -3.31
N THR A 122 -8.20 8.11 -4.23
CA THR A 122 -8.51 9.52 -3.98
C THR A 122 -10.00 9.70 -3.77
N LYS A 123 -10.39 10.57 -2.83
CA LYS A 123 -11.79 10.94 -2.63
C LYS A 123 -12.39 11.48 -3.94
N PRO A 124 -13.52 10.92 -4.42
CA PRO A 124 -14.18 11.43 -5.63
C PRO A 124 -14.61 12.89 -5.43
N ALA A 125 -14.39 13.74 -6.43
CA ALA A 125 -14.79 15.15 -6.37
C ALA A 125 -16.31 15.33 -6.39
N THR A 126 -17.04 14.35 -6.93
CA THR A 126 -18.51 14.35 -7.04
C THR A 126 -19.22 14.05 -5.72
N GLN A 127 -18.54 13.42 -4.75
CA GLN A 127 -19.14 13.01 -3.49
C GLN A 127 -18.36 13.53 -2.28
N SER A 128 -19.07 13.76 -1.18
CA SER A 128 -18.48 14.23 0.08
C SER A 128 -18.08 13.11 1.04
N GLY A 129 -18.43 11.84 0.77
CA GLY A 129 -18.06 10.70 1.60
C GLY A 129 -16.59 10.28 1.46
N ASP A 130 -16.01 9.74 2.53
CA ASP A 130 -14.60 9.33 2.61
C ASP A 130 -14.37 7.83 2.81
N TRP A 131 -15.43 7.01 2.80
CA TRP A 131 -15.34 5.57 3.14
C TRP A 131 -14.33 4.77 2.28
N HIS A 132 -14.22 5.11 1.00
CA HIS A 132 -13.41 4.35 0.06
C HIS A 132 -11.92 4.74 0.07
N SER A 133 -11.50 5.77 0.80
CA SER A 133 -10.11 6.25 0.79
C SER A 133 -9.23 5.67 1.91
N HIS A 134 -9.79 4.84 2.78
CA HIS A 134 -9.08 4.34 3.97
C HIS A 134 -8.16 3.15 3.69
N HIS A 135 -8.49 2.31 2.71
CA HIS A 135 -7.74 1.10 2.38
C HIS A 135 -6.63 1.39 1.36
N TRP A 136 -5.56 0.61 1.43
CA TRP A 136 -4.54 0.58 0.39
C TRP A 136 -5.02 -0.33 -0.73
N GLN A 137 -4.83 0.10 -1.96
CA GLN A 137 -5.19 -0.65 -3.14
C GLN A 137 -3.94 -0.88 -3.99
N MET A 138 -3.84 -2.09 -4.50
CA MET A 138 -2.84 -2.49 -5.47
C MET A 138 -3.55 -2.81 -6.79
N ASP A 139 -3.10 -2.17 -7.87
CA ASP A 139 -3.67 -2.31 -9.22
C ASP A 139 -2.53 -2.43 -10.24
N TRP A 140 -2.76 -3.10 -11.36
CA TRP A 140 -1.75 -3.27 -12.41
C TRP A 140 -1.83 -2.14 -13.43
N ASP A 141 -0.69 -1.76 -13.99
CA ASP A 141 -0.66 -0.82 -15.12
C ASP A 141 -1.31 -1.48 -16.36
N PRO A 142 -2.19 -0.77 -17.10
CA PRO A 142 -2.74 -1.27 -18.36
C PRO A 142 -1.63 -1.59 -19.38
N LEU A 143 -1.80 -2.69 -20.13
CA LEU A 143 -0.86 -3.03 -21.19
C LEU A 143 -0.89 -1.96 -22.29
N SER A 144 0.28 -1.67 -22.84
CA SER A 144 0.42 -0.84 -24.04
C SER A 144 -0.30 -1.45 -25.25
N LYS A 145 -0.28 -2.79 -25.36
CA LYS A 145 -0.94 -3.55 -26.42
C LYS A 145 -1.93 -4.54 -25.82
N GLY A 146 -3.14 -4.62 -26.37
CA GLY A 146 -4.13 -5.61 -25.92
C GLY A 146 -4.88 -5.26 -24.63
N HIS A 147 -4.74 -4.04 -24.10
CA HIS A 147 -5.59 -3.58 -22.99
C HIS A 147 -7.06 -3.51 -23.39
N ARG A 148 -7.40 -2.73 -24.43
CA ARG A 148 -8.76 -2.69 -25.00
C ARG A 148 -8.74 -2.53 -26.51
N TRP A 149 -9.65 -3.23 -27.18
CA TRP A 149 -9.99 -3.01 -28.58
C TRP A 149 -11.47 -3.25 -28.82
N GLU A 150 -12.00 -2.70 -29.91
CA GLU A 150 -13.38 -2.92 -30.31
C GLU A 150 -13.56 -4.29 -30.98
N ASN A 151 -14.57 -5.04 -30.54
CA ASN A 151 -14.97 -6.28 -31.19
C ASN A 151 -15.61 -5.97 -32.55
N PRO A 152 -15.07 -6.45 -33.68
CA PRO A 152 -15.58 -6.13 -35.02
C PRO A 152 -17.02 -6.60 -35.28
N LEU A 153 -17.55 -7.55 -34.49
CA LEU A 153 -18.90 -8.07 -34.68
C LEU A 153 -19.99 -7.23 -33.99
N ILE A 154 -19.84 -6.94 -32.69
CA ILE A 154 -20.88 -6.31 -31.83
C ILE A 154 -20.43 -4.94 -31.26
N GLY A 155 -19.15 -4.58 -31.37
CA GLY A 155 -18.63 -3.31 -30.85
C GLY A 155 -18.29 -3.31 -29.36
N TRP A 156 -18.32 -4.47 -28.68
CA TRP A 156 -17.92 -4.57 -27.27
C TRP A 156 -16.42 -4.33 -27.09
N GLN A 157 -16.05 -3.83 -25.91
CA GLN A 157 -14.65 -3.63 -25.52
C GLN A 157 -14.04 -4.98 -25.13
N SER A 158 -13.30 -5.59 -26.07
CA SER A 158 -12.52 -6.80 -25.85
C SER A 158 -11.16 -6.47 -25.22
N SER A 159 -10.59 -7.44 -24.50
CA SER A 159 -9.28 -7.30 -23.85
C SER A 159 -8.54 -8.64 -23.85
N ALA A 160 -7.21 -8.59 -23.91
CA ALA A 160 -6.31 -9.72 -23.74
C ALA A 160 -5.64 -9.70 -22.36
N ASP A 161 -5.88 -8.64 -21.58
CA ASP A 161 -5.32 -8.50 -20.26
C ASP A 161 -6.16 -9.29 -19.25
N PHE A 162 -5.54 -10.26 -18.60
CA PHE A 162 -6.16 -11.06 -17.55
C PHE A 162 -6.19 -10.34 -16.18
N MET A 163 -5.39 -9.29 -15.95
CA MET A 163 -5.35 -8.56 -14.68
C MET A 163 -6.19 -7.28 -14.65
N GLN A 164 -6.74 -6.81 -15.78
CA GLN A 164 -7.45 -5.51 -15.85
C GLN A 164 -8.64 -5.37 -14.88
N GLY A 165 -9.20 -6.49 -14.42
CA GLY A 165 -10.35 -6.54 -13.50
C GLY A 165 -9.95 -6.74 -12.04
N GLU A 166 -8.70 -7.10 -11.78
CA GLU A 166 -8.22 -7.50 -10.47
C GLU A 166 -7.74 -6.28 -9.68
N ARG A 167 -8.18 -6.20 -8.42
CA ARG A 167 -7.77 -5.15 -7.47
C ARG A 167 -7.62 -5.77 -6.11
N MET A 168 -6.44 -5.61 -5.52
CA MET A 168 -6.19 -6.13 -4.18
C MET A 168 -6.28 -5.02 -3.14
N PHE A 169 -6.90 -5.35 -2.01
CA PHE A 169 -7.08 -4.42 -0.89
C PHE A 169 -6.22 -4.83 0.30
N PHE A 170 -5.47 -3.87 0.82
CA PHE A 170 -4.56 -4.03 1.95
C PHE A 170 -4.90 -3.07 3.07
N LYS A 171 -4.53 -3.44 4.30
CA LYS A 171 -4.73 -2.60 5.49
C LYS A 171 -3.63 -1.54 5.61
N SER A 172 -2.39 -1.92 5.33
CA SER A 172 -1.22 -1.06 5.45
C SER A 172 -0.46 -0.94 4.10
N LYS A 173 0.44 0.04 4.02
CA LYS A 173 1.31 0.23 2.85
C LYS A 173 2.34 -0.88 2.79
N GLU A 174 2.86 -1.24 3.95
CA GLU A 174 3.91 -2.21 4.17
C GLU A 174 3.44 -3.61 3.76
N ASP A 175 2.19 -3.98 4.08
CA ASP A 175 1.61 -5.26 3.65
C ASP A 175 1.51 -5.37 2.12
N ALA A 176 1.14 -4.27 1.45
CA ALA A 176 1.04 -4.24 0.00
C ALA A 176 2.42 -4.34 -0.67
N ILE A 177 3.43 -3.65 -0.12
CA ILE A 177 4.82 -3.72 -0.58
C ILE A 177 5.36 -5.14 -0.38
N ALA A 178 5.22 -5.71 0.82
CA ALA A 178 5.67 -7.05 1.12
C ALA A 178 5.01 -8.10 0.22
N PHE A 179 3.73 -7.92 -0.14
CA PHE A 179 3.06 -8.78 -1.10
C PHE A 179 3.66 -8.67 -2.50
N ALA A 180 3.87 -7.44 -3.00
CA ALA A 180 4.47 -7.21 -4.32
C ALA A 180 5.90 -7.77 -4.40
N GLU A 181 6.73 -7.54 -3.38
CA GLU A 181 8.09 -8.07 -3.28
C GLU A 181 8.10 -9.60 -3.27
N LYS A 182 7.20 -10.23 -2.50
CA LYS A 182 7.10 -11.70 -2.43
C LYS A 182 6.73 -12.35 -3.77
N GLN A 183 5.96 -11.65 -4.60
CA GLN A 183 5.58 -12.10 -5.94
C GLN A 183 6.57 -11.66 -7.02
N GLY A 184 7.55 -10.80 -6.69
CA GLY A 184 8.51 -10.28 -7.65
C GLY A 184 7.95 -9.22 -8.59
N TYR A 185 6.86 -8.55 -8.24
CA TYR A 185 6.28 -7.48 -9.06
C TYR A 185 7.07 -6.18 -8.91
N GLU A 186 7.36 -5.50 -10.02
CA GLU A 186 7.85 -4.12 -9.99
C GLU A 186 6.72 -3.22 -9.47
N TYR A 187 6.99 -2.37 -8.48
CA TYR A 187 5.93 -1.55 -7.88
C TYR A 187 6.31 -0.07 -7.79
N PHE A 188 5.31 0.79 -7.87
CA PHE A 188 5.39 2.22 -7.60
C PHE A 188 4.40 2.57 -6.50
N VAL A 189 4.89 3.20 -5.44
CA VAL A 189 4.03 3.66 -4.34
C VAL A 189 3.66 5.12 -4.55
N GLN A 190 2.36 5.36 -4.66
CA GLN A 190 1.80 6.70 -4.67
C GLN A 190 1.28 7.07 -3.28
N GLU A 191 1.91 8.06 -2.65
CA GLU A 191 1.47 8.54 -1.34
C GLU A 191 0.13 9.28 -1.44
N PRO A 192 -0.77 9.10 -0.44
CA PRO A 192 -2.07 9.75 -0.44
C PRO A 192 -1.92 11.27 -0.29
N ASN A 193 -2.64 12.02 -1.13
CA ASN A 193 -2.74 13.46 -0.97
C ASN A 193 -3.84 13.81 0.04
N GLU A 194 -3.44 14.10 1.28
CA GLU A 194 -4.36 14.44 2.35
C GLU A 194 -4.78 15.91 2.33
N ARG A 195 -6.06 16.16 2.61
CA ARG A 195 -6.61 17.51 2.64
C ARG A 195 -6.16 18.21 3.91
N ARG A 196 -5.51 19.37 3.78
CA ARG A 196 -5.21 20.24 4.92
C ARG A 196 -6.50 20.75 5.57
N ILE A 197 -6.72 20.41 6.84
CA ILE A 197 -7.83 20.94 7.64
C ILE A 197 -7.49 22.37 8.06
N VAL A 198 -8.24 23.35 7.53
CA VAL A 198 -8.10 24.77 7.87
C VAL A 198 -9.24 25.15 8.83
N PRO A 199 -8.97 25.88 9.93
CA PRO A 199 -10.03 26.34 10.82
C PRO A 199 -10.99 27.26 10.07
N LYS A 200 -12.27 26.89 10.04
CA LYS A 200 -13.35 27.66 9.40
C LYS A 200 -14.28 28.18 10.48
N ALA A 201 -14.30 29.50 10.70
CA ALA A 201 -15.23 30.17 11.60
C ALA A 201 -16.30 30.92 10.80
N TYR A 202 -17.58 30.69 11.10
CA TYR A 202 -18.69 31.36 10.42
C TYR A 202 -18.69 32.88 10.62
N ALA A 203 -18.20 33.36 11.77
CA ALA A 203 -18.03 34.79 12.07
C ALA A 203 -17.13 35.51 11.07
N ASN A 204 -16.19 34.81 10.43
CA ASN A 204 -15.28 35.39 9.43
C ASN A 204 -16.02 35.93 8.20
N ASN A 205 -17.25 35.47 7.97
CA ASN A 205 -18.09 35.98 6.90
C ASN A 205 -18.47 37.46 7.10
N PHE A 206 -18.50 37.94 8.35
CA PHE A 206 -19.02 39.26 8.75
C PHE A 206 -17.96 40.19 9.37
N MET A 207 -16.67 39.93 9.16
CA MET A 207 -15.61 40.80 9.68
C MET A 207 -15.70 42.21 9.09
N HIS A 208 -15.58 43.22 9.95
CA HIS A 208 -15.49 44.61 9.53
C HIS A 208 -14.19 44.87 8.76
N SER A 209 -14.29 45.49 7.59
CA SER A 209 -13.13 46.00 6.87
C SER A 209 -13.16 47.53 6.84
N PRO A 210 -12.13 48.22 7.38
CA PRO A 210 -12.11 49.68 7.38
C PRO A 210 -11.82 50.28 5.99
N LYS A 211 -11.34 49.46 5.05
CA LYS A 211 -11.06 49.85 3.66
C LYS A 211 -12.24 49.48 2.75
N LYS A 212 -12.20 49.97 1.50
CA LYS A 212 -13.14 49.56 0.45
C LYS A 212 -13.18 48.02 0.34
N LEU A 213 -14.39 47.47 0.36
CA LEU A 213 -14.63 46.03 0.30
C LEU A 213 -14.04 45.44 -0.99
N LYS A 214 -13.29 44.34 -0.86
CA LYS A 214 -12.72 43.60 -2.01
C LYS A 214 -13.78 42.83 -2.79
N ILE A 215 -14.73 42.24 -2.07
CA ILE A 215 -15.80 41.40 -2.61
C ILE A 215 -17.02 41.55 -1.71
N VAL A 216 -18.22 41.62 -2.29
CA VAL A 216 -19.48 41.51 -1.53
C VAL A 216 -19.80 40.03 -1.39
N ARG A 217 -19.81 39.53 -0.15
CA ARG A 217 -20.07 38.11 0.13
C ARG A 217 -21.57 37.83 0.08
N THR A 218 -21.97 36.89 -0.77
CA THR A 218 -23.33 36.30 -0.77
C THR A 218 -23.32 34.97 0.00
N LYS A 219 -24.52 34.47 0.33
CA LYS A 219 -24.72 33.17 0.99
C LYS A 219 -24.93 32.07 -0.03
#